data_AF-F8PYS9-F1
#
_entry.id   AF-F8PYS9-F1
#
_cell.length_a   1.000
_cell.length_b   1.000
_cell.length_c   1.000
_cell.angle_alpha   90.00
_cell.angle_beta   90.00
_cell.angle_gamma   90.00
#
_symmetry.space_group_name_H-M   'P 1'
#
loop_
_entity.id
_entity.type
_entity.pdbx_description
1 polymer ?
#
loop_
_entity_poly.entity_id
_entity_poly.type
_entity_poly.pdbx_seq_one_letter_code
_entity_poly.pdbx_strand_id
1 'polypeptide(L)'
;LRVLAEEAGKKKEELRKRSNHSFTKTDLVDPQKWTMGDVQQYGRVLAQLQDDVKNIKDQRILLKRTLRELESNMLKAGTRKEEIVRFNRAKTDEEFAKMLKVRTLGPEHLEAQSQLRRDIQVRR
;
A
#
# COMPACT_ATOMS: atom_id res chain seq x y z
N LEU A 1 -17.09 -25.21 62.03
CA LEU A 1 -15.73 -24.88 61.53
C LEU A 1 -15.16 -25.98 60.62
N ARG A 2 -15.09 -27.25 61.04
CA ARG A 2 -14.54 -28.35 60.22
C ARG A 2 -15.30 -28.59 58.89
N VAL A 3 -16.64 -28.62 58.93
CA VAL A 3 -17.49 -28.78 57.74
C VAL A 3 -17.28 -27.65 56.73
N LEU A 4 -17.27 -26.39 57.20
CA LEU A 4 -17.00 -25.21 56.37
C LEU A 4 -15.60 -25.25 55.73
N ALA A 5 -14.59 -25.77 56.45
CA ALA A 5 -13.25 -25.92 55.90
C ALA A 5 -13.18 -27.01 54.81
N GLU A 6 -13.93 -28.11 54.98
CA GLU A 6 -14.03 -29.17 53.97
C GLU A 6 -14.79 -28.70 52.71
N GLU A 7 -15.88 -27.94 52.88
CA GLU A 7 -16.62 -27.32 51.78
C GLU A 7 -15.76 -26.31 51.02
N ALA A 8 -15.02 -25.46 51.73
CA ALA A 8 -14.08 -24.52 51.12
C ALA A 8 -12.96 -25.23 50.36
N GLY A 9 -12.45 -26.35 50.89
CA GLY A 9 -11.44 -27.18 50.23
C GLY A 9 -11.96 -27.79 48.93
N LYS A 10 -13.17 -28.36 48.94
CA LYS A 10 -13.81 -28.93 47.73
C LYS A 10 -14.02 -27.87 46.65
N LYS A 11 -14.57 -26.71 47.03
CA LYS A 11 -14.81 -25.59 46.10
C LYS A 11 -13.52 -25.04 45.49
N LYS A 12 -12.44 -24.98 46.27
CA LYS A 12 -11.12 -24.57 45.78
C LYS A 12 -10.58 -25.55 44.72
N GLU A 13 -10.72 -26.86 44.95
CA GLU A 13 -10.28 -27.86 43.98
C GLU A 13 -11.12 -27.85 42.72
N GLU A 14 -12.43 -27.63 42.82
CA GLU A 14 -13.30 -27.45 41.65
C GLU A 14 -12.88 -26.24 40.81
N LEU A 15 -12.60 -25.09 41.44
CA LEU A 15 -12.13 -23.89 40.74
C LEU A 15 -10.74 -24.06 40.11
N ARG A 16 -9.91 -24.97 40.64
CA ARG A 16 -8.58 -25.29 40.08
C ARG A 16 -8.62 -26.23 38.89
N LYS A 17 -9.70 -26.98 38.70
CA LYS A 17 -9.83 -27.90 37.57
C LYS A 17 -9.85 -27.10 36.27
N ARG A 18 -8.91 -27.46 35.40
CA ARG A 18 -8.85 -26.96 34.03
C ARG A 18 -9.91 -27.64 33.19
N SER A 19 -10.40 -26.94 32.18
CA SER A 19 -11.18 -27.59 31.14
C SER A 19 -10.27 -28.44 30.25
N ASN A 20 -10.83 -29.52 29.69
CA ASN A 20 -10.14 -30.35 28.70
C ASN A 20 -10.30 -29.78 27.27
N HIS A 21 -10.60 -28.49 27.14
CA HIS A 21 -10.87 -27.84 25.87
C HIS A 21 -9.60 -27.22 25.27
N SER A 22 -9.44 -27.33 23.95
CA SER A 22 -8.38 -26.62 23.22
C SER A 22 -8.89 -25.24 22.83
N PHE A 23 -8.52 -24.23 23.61
CA PHE A 23 -8.99 -22.86 23.42
C PHE A 23 -8.44 -22.20 22.16
N THR A 24 -9.33 -21.57 21.42
CA THR A 24 -9.03 -20.76 20.23
C THR A 24 -9.48 -19.32 20.42
N LYS A 25 -9.11 -18.44 19.50
CA LYS A 25 -9.44 -16.99 19.56
C LYS A 25 -10.96 -16.73 19.58
N THR A 26 -11.76 -17.61 18.95
CA THR A 26 -13.22 -17.50 18.95
C THR A 26 -13.84 -17.85 20.31
N ASP A 27 -13.15 -18.66 21.10
CA ASP A 27 -13.62 -19.05 22.44
C ASP A 27 -13.50 -17.92 23.46
N LEU A 28 -12.68 -16.89 23.21
CA LEU A 28 -12.60 -15.69 24.05
C LEU A 28 -13.95 -14.98 24.22
N VAL A 29 -14.87 -15.16 23.28
CA VAL A 29 -16.18 -14.48 23.26
C VAL A 29 -17.19 -15.16 24.19
N ASP A 30 -16.99 -16.43 24.55
CA ASP A 30 -17.94 -17.22 25.32
C ASP A 30 -17.40 -17.51 26.74
N PRO A 31 -17.87 -16.77 27.77
CA PRO A 31 -17.41 -16.96 29.14
C PRO A 31 -17.70 -18.34 29.72
N GLN A 32 -18.72 -19.06 29.21
CA GLN A 32 -19.13 -20.35 29.78
C GLN A 32 -18.14 -21.47 29.49
N LYS A 33 -17.26 -21.29 28.50
CA LYS A 33 -16.21 -22.24 28.15
C LYS A 33 -15.00 -22.19 29.07
N TRP A 34 -14.88 -21.16 29.90
CA TRP A 34 -13.69 -20.91 30.71
C TRP A 34 -13.93 -21.24 32.17
N THR A 35 -12.99 -21.96 32.78
CA THR A 35 -12.93 -22.10 34.23
C THR A 35 -11.81 -21.24 34.80
N MET A 36 -11.82 -21.03 36.12
CA MET A 36 -10.75 -20.29 36.81
C MET A 36 -9.38 -20.98 36.64
N GLY A 37 -9.35 -22.30 36.45
CA GLY A 37 -8.14 -23.06 36.15
C GLY A 37 -7.49 -22.70 34.81
N ASP A 38 -8.25 -22.12 33.89
CA ASP A 38 -7.84 -21.86 32.51
C ASP A 38 -7.26 -20.45 32.31
N VAL A 39 -7.11 -19.65 33.38
CA VAL A 39 -6.65 -18.25 33.30
C VAL A 39 -5.34 -18.06 32.52
N GLN A 40 -4.42 -19.02 32.60
CA GLN A 40 -3.16 -19.01 31.86
C GLN A 40 -3.36 -19.29 30.37
N GLN A 41 -4.32 -20.14 30.00
CA GLN A 41 -4.69 -20.35 28.60
C GLN A 41 -5.41 -19.11 28.05
N TYR A 42 -6.31 -18.52 28.83
CA TYR A 42 -7.01 -17.30 28.47
C TYR A 42 -6.02 -16.17 28.14
N GLY A 43 -5.05 -15.93 29.04
CA GLY A 43 -4.00 -14.94 28.84
C GLY A 43 -3.16 -15.20 27.58
N ARG A 44 -2.84 -16.46 27.27
CA ARG A 44 -2.11 -16.82 26.03
C ARG A 44 -2.91 -16.50 24.78
N VAL A 45 -4.18 -16.90 24.73
CA VAL A 45 -5.06 -16.64 23.56
C VAL A 45 -5.29 -15.13 23.40
N LEU A 46 -5.44 -14.39 24.51
CA LEU A 46 -5.60 -12.94 24.49
C LEU A 46 -4.33 -12.23 23.98
N ALA A 47 -3.13 -12.67 24.39
CA ALA A 47 -1.88 -12.13 23.88
C ALA A 47 -1.73 -12.35 22.37
N GLN A 48 -2.09 -13.55 21.87
CA GLN A 48 -2.10 -13.82 20.44
C GLN A 48 -3.09 -12.92 19.68
N LEU A 49 -4.28 -12.66 20.24
CA LEU A 49 -5.25 -11.73 19.64
C LEU A 49 -4.71 -10.30 19.64
N GLN A 50 -4.03 -9.88 20.70
CA GLN A 50 -3.39 -8.57 20.78
C GLN A 50 -2.33 -8.41 19.67
N ASP A 51 -1.50 -9.43 19.45
CA ASP A 51 -0.49 -9.44 18.39
C ASP A 51 -1.13 -9.38 17.00
N ASP A 52 -2.19 -10.15 16.75
CA ASP A 52 -2.96 -10.07 15.50
C ASP A 52 -3.50 -8.65 15.24
N VAL A 53 -4.11 -8.03 16.26
CA VAL A 53 -4.66 -6.68 16.15
C VAL A 53 -3.56 -5.67 15.83
N LYS A 54 -2.38 -5.83 16.43
CA LYS A 54 -1.22 -4.99 16.12
C LYS A 54 -0.77 -5.19 14.67
N ASN A 55 -0.62 -6.44 14.23
CA ASN A 55 -0.23 -6.76 12.86
C ASN A 55 -1.21 -6.20 11.82
N ILE A 56 -2.52 -6.32 12.08
CA ILE A 56 -3.56 -5.76 11.18
C ILE A 56 -3.46 -4.23 11.12
N LYS A 57 -3.19 -3.57 12.25
CA LYS A 57 -2.98 -2.11 12.28
C LYS A 57 -1.77 -1.69 11.46
N ASP A 58 -0.66 -2.41 11.59
CA ASP A 58 0.58 -2.13 10.85
C ASP A 58 0.39 -2.35 9.35
N GLN A 59 -0.26 -3.45 8.96
CA GLN A 59 -0.65 -3.72 7.57
C GLN A 59 -1.54 -2.62 7.00
N ARG A 60 -2.53 -2.13 7.77
CA ARG A 60 -3.39 -1.02 7.34
C ARG A 60 -2.60 0.25 7.08
N ILE A 61 -1.59 0.56 7.89
CA ILE A 61 -0.72 1.73 7.69
C ILE A 61 0.07 1.58 6.39
N LEU A 62 0.63 0.40 6.15
CA LEU A 62 1.37 0.11 4.91
C LEU A 62 0.47 0.26 3.68
N LEU A 63 -0.71 -0.37 3.69
CA LEU A 63 -1.67 -0.31 2.59
C LEU A 63 -2.11 1.13 2.27
N LYS A 64 -2.29 1.97 3.29
CA LYS A 64 -2.60 3.39 3.09
C LYS A 64 -1.44 4.18 2.46
N ARG A 65 -0.19 3.79 2.69
CA ARG A 65 0.96 4.42 2.04
C ARG A 65 1.04 3.99 0.58
N THR A 66 0.96 2.69 0.31
CA THR A 66 1.00 2.16 -1.06
C THR A 66 -0.16 2.66 -1.91
N LEU A 67 -1.36 2.83 -1.33
CA LEU A 67 -2.50 3.41 -2.04
C LEU A 67 -2.21 4.85 -2.49
N ARG A 68 -1.67 5.69 -1.61
CA ARG A 68 -1.32 7.08 -1.95
C ARG A 68 -0.23 7.17 -3.00
N GLU A 69 0.75 6.26 -2.94
CA GLU A 69 1.79 6.15 -3.97
C GLU A 69 1.20 5.74 -5.32
N LEU A 70 0.28 4.77 -5.32
CA LEU A 70 -0.43 4.33 -6.52
C LEU A 70 -1.26 5.46 -7.13
N GLU A 71 -2.04 6.19 -6.32
CA GLU A 71 -2.82 7.35 -6.75
C GLU A 71 -1.92 8.43 -7.37
N SER A 72 -0.77 8.74 -6.75
CA SER A 72 0.20 9.68 -7.30
C SER A 72 0.76 9.22 -8.65
N ASN A 73 1.09 7.93 -8.78
CA ASN A 73 1.60 7.36 -10.01
C ASN A 73 0.55 7.35 -11.12
N MET A 74 -0.72 7.04 -10.78
CA MET A 74 -1.84 7.13 -11.72
C MET A 74 -2.05 8.56 -12.23
N LEU A 75 -1.96 9.55 -11.35
CA LEU A 75 -2.06 10.96 -11.75
C LEU A 75 -0.93 11.34 -12.73
N LYS A 76 0.33 11.01 -12.40
CA LYS A 76 1.49 11.26 -13.27
C LYS A 76 1.34 10.57 -14.63
N ALA A 77 0.89 9.32 -14.63
CA ALA A 77 0.65 8.57 -15.87
C ALA A 77 -0.47 9.20 -16.70
N GLY A 78 -1.54 9.68 -16.06
CA GLY A 78 -2.61 10.44 -16.68
C GLY A 78 -2.10 11.71 -17.36
N THR A 79 -1.36 12.54 -16.63
CA THR A 79 -0.75 13.77 -17.18
C THR A 79 0.18 13.47 -18.35
N ARG A 80 1.04 12.46 -18.23
CA ARG A 80 1.96 12.08 -19.32
C ARG A 80 1.21 11.57 -20.56
N LYS A 81 0.11 10.84 -20.37
CA LYS A 81 -0.76 10.40 -21.46
C LYS A 81 -1.38 11.61 -22.17
N GLU A 82 -1.87 12.59 -21.43
CA GLU A 82 -2.41 13.83 -22.02
C GLU A 82 -1.36 14.62 -22.79
N GLU A 83 -0.15 14.76 -22.24
CA GLU A 83 0.98 15.41 -22.93
C GLU A 83 1.34 14.70 -24.23
N ILE A 84 1.40 13.36 -24.24
CA ILE A 84 1.64 12.58 -25.46
C ILE A 84 0.55 12.84 -26.51
N VAL A 85 -0.72 12.89 -26.10
CA VAL A 85 -1.83 13.20 -27.01
C VAL A 85 -1.71 14.62 -27.56
N ARG A 86 -1.39 15.60 -26.73
CA ARG A 86 -1.15 17.00 -27.16
C ARG A 86 0.02 17.08 -28.13
N PHE A 87 1.14 16.42 -27.82
CA PHE A 87 2.31 16.37 -28.69
C PHE A 87 2.00 15.71 -30.03
N ASN A 88 1.27 14.59 -30.04
CA ASN A 88 0.89 13.91 -31.28
C ASN A 88 -0.01 14.79 -32.16
N ARG A 89 -0.97 15.50 -31.57
CA ARG A 89 -1.81 16.47 -32.29
C ARG A 89 -0.98 17.63 -32.85
N ALA A 90 -0.08 18.18 -32.04
CA ALA A 90 0.78 19.27 -32.47
C ALA A 90 1.78 18.81 -33.56
N LYS A 91 2.28 17.58 -33.50
CA LYS A 91 3.14 17.03 -34.56
C LYS A 91 2.44 16.94 -35.92
N THR A 92 1.14 16.67 -35.94
CA THR A 92 0.34 16.67 -37.16
C THR A 92 -0.09 18.06 -37.62
N ASP A 93 0.10 19.08 -36.80
CA ASP A 93 -0.14 20.47 -37.15
C ASP A 93 1.05 21.00 -37.97
N GLU A 94 0.75 21.46 -39.19
CA GLU A 94 1.74 21.89 -40.17
C GLU A 94 2.46 23.18 -39.74
N GLU A 95 1.78 24.08 -39.01
CA GLU A 95 2.37 25.30 -38.42
C GLU A 95 3.33 24.94 -37.28
N PHE A 96 2.94 23.98 -36.43
CA PHE A 96 3.77 23.53 -35.32
C PHE A 96 4.99 22.71 -35.81
N ALA A 97 4.83 21.91 -36.87
CA ALA A 97 5.93 21.22 -37.54
C ALA A 97 6.94 22.20 -38.18
N LYS A 98 6.45 23.28 -38.80
CA LYS A 98 7.31 24.38 -39.30
C LYS A 98 8.04 25.08 -38.15
N MET A 99 7.34 25.40 -37.05
CA MET A 99 7.93 26.02 -35.87
C MET A 99 9.01 25.16 -35.22
N LEU A 100 8.77 23.84 -35.09
CA LEU A 100 9.76 22.89 -34.57
C LEU A 100 10.99 22.83 -35.48
N LYS A 101 10.83 22.71 -36.80
CA LYS A 101 11.95 22.71 -37.76
C LYS A 101 12.82 23.96 -37.64
N VAL A 102 12.19 25.13 -37.53
CA VAL A 102 12.89 26.42 -37.37
C VAL A 102 13.63 26.50 -36.04
N ARG A 103 13.07 25.95 -34.94
CA ARG A 103 13.73 25.93 -33.62
C ARG A 103 14.80 24.85 -33.45
N THR A 104 14.70 23.73 -34.16
CA THR A 104 15.73 22.67 -34.14
C THR A 104 16.95 23.03 -34.98
N LEU A 105 16.82 23.99 -35.89
CA LEU A 105 17.97 24.57 -36.58
C LEU A 105 18.46 25.76 -35.76
N GLY A 106 19.57 25.58 -35.03
CA GLY A 106 20.30 26.72 -34.47
C GLY A 106 20.69 27.71 -35.57
N PRO A 107 20.92 29.00 -35.25
CA PRO A 107 21.26 30.03 -36.24
C PRO A 107 22.44 29.61 -37.14
N GLU A 108 23.42 28.88 -36.61
CA GLU A 108 24.53 28.32 -37.38
C GLU A 108 24.09 27.30 -38.46
N HIS A 109 23.09 26.47 -38.17
CA HIS A 109 22.56 25.51 -39.14
C HIS A 109 21.72 26.18 -40.24
N LEU A 110 21.07 27.29 -39.94
CA LEU A 110 20.37 28.11 -40.94
C LEU A 110 21.35 28.80 -41.88
N GLU A 111 22.44 29.35 -41.36
CA GLU A 111 23.52 29.92 -42.15
C GLU A 111 24.17 28.87 -43.05
N ALA A 112 24.57 27.72 -42.49
CA ALA A 112 25.16 26.63 -43.25
C ALA A 112 24.24 26.12 -44.38
N GLN A 113 22.93 26.02 -44.14
CA GLN A 113 21.97 25.64 -45.17
C GLN A 113 21.82 26.74 -46.25
N SER A 114 21.88 28.01 -45.87
CA SER A 114 21.87 29.14 -46.80
C SER A 114 23.12 29.17 -47.68
N GLN A 115 24.30 28.91 -47.12
CA GLN A 115 25.55 28.75 -47.88
C GLN A 115 25.45 27.57 -48.86
N LEU A 116 25.04 26.39 -48.39
CA LEU A 116 24.90 25.20 -49.24
C LEU A 116 23.93 25.42 -50.41
N ARG A 117 22.81 26.12 -50.18
CA ARG A 117 21.86 26.46 -51.25
C ARG A 117 22.46 27.41 -52.29
N ARG A 118 23.22 28.42 -51.84
CA ARG A 118 23.94 29.34 -52.73
C ARG A 118 24.99 28.60 -53.55
N ASP A 119 25.79 27.75 -52.92
CA ASP A 119 26.83 26.99 -53.61
C ASP A 119 26.26 26.04 -54.68
N ILE A 120 25.10 25.43 -54.41
CA ILE A 120 24.39 24.59 -55.40
C ILE A 120 23.86 25.43 -56.58
N GLN A 121 23.36 26.64 -56.33
CA GLN A 121 22.87 27.53 -57.38
C GLN A 121 23.99 28.14 -58.22
N VAL A 122 25.16 28.40 -57.62
CA VAL A 122 26.34 28.95 -58.32
C VAL A 122 27.07 27.87 -59.14
N ARG A 123 26.93 26.59 -58.78
CA ARG A 123 27.49 25.44 -59.53
C ARG A 123 26.56 24.87 -60.61
N ARG A 124 25.40 25.49 -60.86
CA ARG A 124 24.54 25.22 -62.02
C ARG A 124 24.79 26.26 -63.11
#